data_AF-B8CWS9-F1
#
_entry.id   AF-B8CWS9-F1
#
_cell.length_a   1.000
_cell.length_b   1.000
_cell.length_c   1.000
_cell.angle_alpha   90.00
_cell.angle_beta   90.00
_cell.angle_gamma   90.00
#
_symmetry.space_group_name_H-M   'P 1'
#
loop_
_entity.id
_entity.type
_entity.pdbx_description
1 polymer ?
#
loop_
_entity_poly.entity_id
_entity_poly.type
_entity_poly.pdbx_seq_one_letter_code
_entity_poly.pdbx_strand_id
1 'polypeptide(L)'
;MPLLTIFFLFLIIFMAPYLILPLFLFIGLLLLLIPFKFTLDSIFNLITVPVQLYHIATNPVLRKNHGLEHATVNVLEREFGYKNLAGYAENSGFYIIGADNVHLVEEAARRGLRLMRSGYSDLAIHRRCGTSLTVANFVSAVIFLLLLFYTGYFSLFYIIMAIIIANIVAKPLGMFVQQYFTTTSDVGDIQIVRAEYVNMDNFWNQPVKIFVHTRQIPYIN
;
A
#
# COMPACT_ATOMS: atom_id res chain seq x y z
N MET A 1 -19.77 -5.50 -25.64
CA MET A 1 -18.65 -4.55 -25.45
C MET A 1 -17.30 -5.15 -25.89
N PRO A 2 -16.78 -6.28 -25.36
CA PRO A 2 -15.46 -6.78 -25.73
C PRO A 2 -15.35 -7.32 -27.17
N LEU A 3 -16.45 -7.85 -27.73
CA LEU A 3 -16.46 -8.34 -29.12
C LEU A 3 -16.32 -7.21 -30.15
N LEU A 4 -16.92 -6.06 -29.85
CA LEU A 4 -16.90 -4.88 -30.72
C LEU A 4 -15.51 -4.24 -30.74
N THR A 5 -14.86 -4.14 -29.58
CA THR A 5 -13.47 -3.65 -29.48
C THR A 5 -12.49 -4.56 -30.20
N ILE A 6 -12.65 -5.89 -30.08
CA ILE A 6 -11.82 -6.85 -30.82
C ILE A 6 -12.03 -6.71 -32.33
N PHE A 7 -13.28 -6.54 -32.78
CA PHE A 7 -13.60 -6.33 -34.20
C PHE A 7 -12.96 -5.05 -34.76
N PHE A 8 -13.06 -3.92 -34.03
CA PHE A 8 -12.42 -2.67 -34.44
C PHE A 8 -10.89 -2.78 -34.44
N LEU A 9 -10.30 -3.46 -33.45
CA LEU A 9 -8.85 -3.71 -33.43
C LEU A 9 -8.41 -4.50 -34.67
N PHE A 10 -9.16 -5.55 -35.02
CA PHE A 10 -8.92 -6.36 -36.21
C PHE A 10 -9.07 -5.56 -37.51
N LEU A 11 -10.12 -4.73 -37.61
CA LEU A 11 -10.35 -3.83 -38.75
C LEU A 11 -9.19 -2.84 -38.93
N ILE A 12 -8.70 -2.24 -37.84
CA ILE A 12 -7.55 -1.31 -37.87
C ILE A 12 -6.27 -2.01 -38.32
N ILE A 13 -6.01 -3.21 -37.80
CA ILE A 13 -4.84 -4.03 -38.19
C ILE A 13 -4.91 -4.41 -39.68
N PHE A 14 -6.09 -4.76 -40.18
CA PHE A 14 -6.31 -5.12 -41.58
C PHE A 14 -6.24 -3.91 -42.53
N MET A 15 -6.77 -2.75 -42.12
CA MET A 15 -6.78 -1.52 -42.92
C MET A 15 -5.43 -0.79 -42.90
N ALA A 16 -4.62 -0.97 -41.85
CA ALA A 16 -3.33 -0.30 -41.68
C ALA A 16 -2.22 -1.28 -41.25
N PRO A 17 -1.90 -2.31 -42.05
CA PRO A 17 -0.89 -3.31 -41.68
C PRO A 17 0.52 -2.72 -41.52
N TYR A 18 0.79 -1.57 -42.15
CA TYR A 18 2.05 -0.83 -41.99
C TYR A 18 2.25 -0.27 -40.57
N LEU A 19 1.20 -0.17 -39.74
CA LEU A 19 1.30 0.23 -38.33
C LEU A 19 1.77 -0.90 -37.40
N ILE A 20 1.74 -2.15 -37.87
CA ILE A 20 2.15 -3.33 -37.09
C ILE A 20 3.63 -3.23 -36.71
N LEU A 21 4.50 -2.94 -37.69
CA LEU A 21 5.94 -2.81 -37.46
C LEU A 21 6.30 -1.71 -36.44
N PRO A 22 5.85 -0.44 -36.59
CA PRO A 22 6.14 0.60 -35.60
C PRO A 22 5.54 0.29 -34.23
N LEU A 23 4.38 -0.39 -34.15
CA LEU A 23 3.83 -0.87 -32.88
C LEU A 23 4.74 -1.91 -32.21
N PHE A 24 5.23 -2.90 -32.96
CA PHE A 24 6.17 -3.90 -32.43
C PHE A 24 7.50 -3.27 -32.02
N LEU A 25 8.03 -2.32 -32.79
CA LEU A 25 9.24 -1.57 -32.44
C LEU A 25 9.02 -0.74 -31.17
N PHE A 26 7.87 -0.08 -31.04
CA PHE A 26 7.50 0.67 -29.85
C PHE A 26 7.40 -0.23 -28.62
N ILE A 27 6.73 -1.37 -28.72
CA ILE A 27 6.66 -2.37 -27.63
C ILE A 27 8.05 -2.92 -27.29
N GLY A 28 8.87 -3.24 -28.30
CA GLY A 28 10.24 -3.70 -28.10
C GLY A 28 11.10 -2.67 -27.37
N LEU A 29 10.96 -1.39 -27.73
CA LEU A 29 11.60 -0.28 -27.04
C LEU A 29 11.12 -0.17 -25.58
N LEU A 30 9.82 -0.27 -25.32
CA LEU A 30 9.30 -0.26 -23.94
C LEU A 30 9.85 -1.42 -23.12
N LEU A 31 9.88 -2.63 -23.67
CA LEU A 31 10.45 -3.80 -23.01
C LEU A 31 11.94 -3.63 -22.69
N LEU A 32 12.70 -2.99 -23.58
CA LEU A 32 14.10 -2.64 -23.35
C LEU A 32 14.28 -1.62 -22.23
N LEU A 33 13.33 -0.69 -22.06
CA LEU A 33 13.38 0.35 -21.02
C LEU A 33 12.95 -0.15 -19.64
N ILE A 34 12.24 -1.27 -19.53
CA ILE A 34 11.78 -1.82 -18.24
C ILE A 34 12.95 -2.10 -17.29
N PRO A 35 14.01 -2.83 -17.68
CA PRO A 35 15.15 -3.07 -16.79
C PRO A 35 15.88 -1.81 -16.36
N PHE A 36 15.97 -0.81 -17.25
CA PHE A 36 16.57 0.46 -16.93
C PHE A 36 15.76 1.20 -15.85
N LYS A 37 14.45 1.34 -16.05
CA LYS A 37 13.55 1.94 -15.07
C LYS A 37 13.61 1.21 -13.72
N PHE A 38 13.54 -0.12 -13.74
CA PHE A 38 13.58 -0.93 -12.52
C PHE A 38 14.90 -0.75 -11.76
N THR A 39 16.01 -0.58 -12.48
CA THR A 39 17.31 -0.29 -11.87
C THR A 39 17.29 1.05 -11.15
N LEU A 40 16.81 2.12 -11.82
CA LEU A 40 16.70 3.43 -11.21
C LEU A 40 15.80 3.38 -9.97
N ASP A 41 14.62 2.79 -10.08
CA ASP A 41 13.69 2.59 -8.96
C ASP A 41 14.37 1.82 -7.82
N SER A 42 15.18 0.80 -8.12
CA SER A 42 15.90 0.02 -7.11
C SER A 42 16.93 0.86 -6.36
N ILE A 43 17.70 1.68 -7.06
CA ILE A 43 18.69 2.59 -6.46
C ILE A 43 17.99 3.62 -5.58
N PHE A 44 16.90 4.23 -6.05
CA PHE A 44 16.14 5.18 -5.24
C PHE A 44 15.53 4.50 -4.01
N ASN A 45 14.94 3.32 -4.15
CA ASN A 45 14.32 2.56 -3.05
C ASN A 45 15.32 2.22 -1.94
N LEU A 46 16.61 2.03 -2.25
CA LEU A 46 17.64 1.81 -1.23
C LEU A 46 17.76 2.97 -0.23
N ILE A 47 17.39 4.17 -0.64
CA ILE A 47 17.48 5.39 0.19
C ILE A 47 16.09 5.79 0.68
N THR A 48 15.09 5.83 -0.20
CA THR A 48 13.76 6.36 0.12
C THR A 48 13.00 5.48 1.12
N VAL A 49 13.06 4.16 0.98
CA VAL A 49 12.32 3.25 1.87
C VAL A 49 12.82 3.33 3.31
N PRO A 50 14.14 3.21 3.61
CA PRO A 50 14.62 3.38 4.98
C PRO A 50 14.27 4.74 5.58
N VAL A 51 14.36 5.82 4.81
CA VAL A 51 14.01 7.17 5.27
C VAL A 51 12.52 7.26 5.62
N GLN A 52 11.63 6.71 4.79
CA GLN A 52 10.19 6.67 5.08
C GLN A 52 9.90 5.85 6.34
N LEU A 53 10.50 4.66 6.48
CA LEU A 53 10.32 3.82 7.67
C LEU A 53 10.85 4.52 8.93
N TYR A 54 11.97 5.23 8.85
CA TYR A 54 12.53 6.01 9.95
C TYR A 54 11.60 7.16 10.37
N HIS A 55 11.04 7.90 9.41
CA HIS A 55 10.07 8.96 9.68
C HIS A 55 8.83 8.43 10.41
N ILE A 56 8.31 7.27 10.01
CA ILE A 56 7.19 6.66 10.72
C ILE A 56 7.64 6.19 12.11
N ALA A 57 8.78 5.50 12.21
CA ALA A 57 9.26 4.92 13.46
C ALA A 57 9.51 5.95 14.56
N THR A 58 9.95 7.15 14.19
CA THR A 58 10.27 8.26 15.10
C THR A 58 9.07 9.13 15.44
N ASN A 59 7.94 8.95 14.77
CA ASN A 59 6.72 9.70 15.03
C ASN A 59 5.71 8.86 15.84
N PRO A 60 5.62 9.06 17.16
CA PRO A 60 4.76 8.24 18.02
C PRO A 60 3.28 8.41 17.69
N VAL A 61 2.83 9.62 17.34
CA VAL A 61 1.42 9.89 17.01
C VAL A 61 1.04 9.15 15.73
N LEU A 62 1.90 9.19 14.71
CA LEU A 62 1.69 8.48 13.46
C LEU A 62 1.61 6.97 13.66
N ARG A 63 2.50 6.39 14.48
CA ARG A 63 2.47 4.95 14.81
C ARG A 63 1.18 4.53 15.51
N LYS A 64 0.66 5.38 16.40
CA LYS A 64 -0.62 5.13 17.10
C LYS A 64 -1.79 5.16 16.14
N ASN A 65 -1.87 6.18 15.29
CA ASN A 65 -2.91 6.28 14.28
C ASN A 65 -2.83 5.15 13.25
N HIS A 66 -1.63 4.72 12.86
CA HIS A 66 -1.43 3.57 11.98
C HIS A 66 -1.84 2.24 12.62
N GLY A 67 -1.52 2.02 13.89
CA GLY A 67 -2.02 0.87 14.63
C GLY A 67 -3.55 0.86 14.73
N LEU A 68 -4.16 2.03 14.97
CA LEU A 68 -5.62 2.17 15.04
C LEU A 68 -6.30 2.02 13.67
N GLU A 69 -5.66 2.45 12.60
CA GLU A 69 -6.10 2.19 11.22
C GLU A 69 -6.15 0.69 10.95
N HIS A 70 -5.08 -0.06 11.26
CA HIS A 70 -5.08 -1.52 11.15
C HIS A 70 -6.17 -2.18 12.00
N ALA A 71 -6.40 -1.70 13.22
CA ALA A 71 -7.45 -2.24 14.08
C ALA A 71 -8.85 -1.98 13.48
N THR A 72 -9.05 -0.80 12.91
CA THR A 72 -10.30 -0.42 12.21
C THR A 72 -10.55 -1.33 11.01
N VAL A 73 -9.54 -1.52 10.15
CA VAL A 73 -9.64 -2.43 8.99
C VAL A 73 -9.93 -3.86 9.45
N ASN A 74 -9.21 -4.37 10.45
CA ASN A 74 -9.45 -5.71 10.99
C ASN A 74 -10.90 -5.89 11.47
N VAL A 75 -11.48 -4.89 12.14
CA VAL A 75 -12.87 -4.93 12.59
C VAL A 75 -13.83 -4.87 11.39
N LEU A 76 -13.61 -3.98 10.43
CA LEU A 76 -14.42 -3.88 9.20
C LEU A 76 -14.44 -5.20 8.41
N GLU A 77 -13.31 -5.87 8.30
CA GLU A 77 -13.22 -7.14 7.55
C GLU A 77 -13.86 -8.31 8.31
N ARG A 78 -13.70 -8.38 9.64
CA ARG A 78 -14.18 -9.51 10.45
C ARG A 78 -15.66 -9.40 10.82
N GLU A 79 -16.13 -8.21 11.15
CA GLU A 79 -17.47 -8.01 11.72
C GLU A 79 -18.46 -7.48 10.68
N PHE A 80 -17.99 -6.67 9.72
CA PHE A 80 -18.86 -5.99 8.74
C PHE A 80 -18.72 -6.57 7.32
N GLY A 81 -17.84 -7.56 7.10
CA GLY A 81 -17.72 -8.28 5.82
C GLY A 81 -17.07 -7.50 4.69
N TYR A 82 -16.47 -6.34 4.97
CA TYR A 82 -15.70 -5.58 3.98
C TYR A 82 -14.48 -6.39 3.51
N LYS A 83 -14.05 -6.15 2.27
CA LYS A 83 -12.86 -6.77 1.68
C LYS A 83 -12.12 -5.76 0.85
N ASN A 84 -10.81 -5.97 0.71
CA ASN A 84 -9.93 -5.15 -0.13
C ASN A 84 -9.92 -3.67 0.29
N LEU A 85 -10.02 -3.43 1.59
CA LEU A 85 -9.84 -2.12 2.15
C LEU A 85 -8.35 -1.73 2.06
N ALA A 86 -8.11 -0.45 1.81
CA ALA A 86 -6.81 0.16 1.98
C ALA A 86 -6.90 1.25 3.05
N GLY A 87 -5.80 1.49 3.75
CA GLY A 87 -5.71 2.53 4.75
C GLY A 87 -4.42 3.31 4.66
N TYR A 88 -4.45 4.52 5.21
CA TYR A 88 -3.32 5.43 5.25
C TYR A 88 -3.42 6.31 6.48
N ALA A 89 -2.40 6.33 7.33
CA ALA A 89 -2.40 7.08 8.57
C ALA A 89 -1.65 8.41 8.46
N GLU A 90 -2.12 9.39 9.21
CA GLU A 90 -1.52 10.72 9.38
C GLU A 90 -1.47 11.07 10.87
N ASN A 91 -0.92 12.24 11.23
CA ASN A 91 -0.87 12.68 12.63
C ASN A 91 -2.25 13.06 13.20
N SER A 92 -3.17 13.50 12.34
CA SER A 92 -4.51 13.96 12.71
C SER A 92 -5.58 12.86 12.63
N GLY A 93 -5.22 11.65 12.20
CA GLY A 93 -6.18 10.60 11.93
C GLY A 93 -5.69 9.58 10.92
N PHE A 94 -6.63 8.95 10.23
CA PHE A 94 -6.33 7.99 9.17
C PHE A 94 -7.48 7.87 8.16
N TYR A 95 -7.14 7.48 6.95
CA TYR A 95 -8.07 7.19 5.86
C TYR A 95 -8.42 5.71 5.82
N ILE A 96 -9.66 5.42 5.48
CA ILE A 96 -10.16 4.12 5.04
C ILE A 96 -10.70 4.29 3.62
N ILE A 97 -10.21 3.47 2.70
CA ILE A 97 -10.52 3.52 1.27
C ILE A 97 -11.24 2.22 0.88
N GLY A 98 -12.36 2.36 0.18
CA GLY A 98 -13.17 1.23 -0.28
C GLY A 98 -14.31 0.83 0.66
N ALA A 99 -14.49 1.54 1.78
CA ALA A 99 -15.70 1.48 2.58
C ALA A 99 -16.68 2.57 2.12
N ASP A 100 -17.96 2.25 2.05
CA ASP A 100 -19.03 3.11 1.55
C ASP A 100 -19.87 3.75 2.68
N ASN A 101 -19.78 3.23 3.90
CA ASN A 101 -20.58 3.70 5.04
C ASN A 101 -19.70 4.33 6.13
N VAL A 102 -19.80 5.67 6.28
CA VAL A 102 -19.06 6.44 7.29
C VAL A 102 -19.38 6.02 8.73
N HIS A 103 -20.63 5.65 9.02
CA HIS A 103 -21.04 5.25 10.36
C HIS A 103 -20.43 3.91 10.75
N LEU A 104 -20.36 2.95 9.82
CA LEU A 104 -19.70 1.66 10.06
C LEU A 104 -18.19 1.83 10.25
N VAL A 105 -17.55 2.71 9.48
CA VAL A 105 -16.13 3.03 9.67
C VAL A 105 -15.88 3.66 11.04
N GLU A 106 -16.71 4.62 11.46
CA GLU A 106 -16.57 5.22 12.78
C GLU A 106 -16.81 4.21 13.91
N GLU A 107 -17.83 3.36 13.78
CA GLU A 107 -18.12 2.30 14.73
C GLU A 107 -16.96 1.31 14.84
N ALA A 108 -16.43 0.86 13.71
CA ALA A 108 -15.29 -0.04 13.65
C ALA A 108 -14.04 0.60 14.25
N ALA A 109 -13.79 1.88 14.00
CA ALA A 109 -12.68 2.60 14.61
C ALA A 109 -12.82 2.67 16.13
N ARG A 110 -14.01 3.04 16.63
CA ARG A 110 -14.28 3.09 18.07
C ARG A 110 -14.16 1.72 18.72
N ARG A 111 -14.58 0.66 18.02
CA ARG A 111 -14.44 -0.73 18.47
C ARG A 111 -12.98 -1.16 18.51
N GLY A 112 -12.22 -0.91 17.44
CA GLY A 112 -10.79 -1.16 17.36
C GLY A 112 -10.02 -0.49 18.49
N LEU A 113 -10.30 0.79 18.75
CA LEU A 113 -9.71 1.54 19.88
C LEU A 113 -10.01 0.89 21.23
N ARG A 114 -11.26 0.47 21.47
CA ARG A 114 -11.64 -0.23 22.71
C ARG A 114 -10.89 -1.55 22.86
N LEU A 115 -10.82 -2.36 21.80
CA LEU A 115 -10.12 -3.65 21.82
C LEU A 115 -8.61 -3.46 22.07
N MET A 116 -7.97 -2.52 21.39
CA MET A 116 -6.54 -2.23 21.62
C MET A 116 -6.28 -1.80 23.06
N ARG A 117 -7.13 -0.93 23.64
CA ARG A 117 -7.06 -0.54 25.05
C ARG A 117 -7.28 -1.70 26.02
N SER A 118 -8.05 -2.70 25.62
CA SER A 118 -8.26 -3.94 26.37
C SER A 118 -7.14 -4.97 26.18
N GLY A 119 -6.07 -4.65 25.44
CA GLY A 119 -4.88 -5.49 25.29
C GLY A 119 -4.83 -6.35 24.03
N TYR A 120 -5.76 -6.18 23.09
CA TYR A 120 -5.72 -6.88 21.79
C TYR A 120 -4.69 -6.25 20.83
N SER A 121 -3.41 -6.44 21.14
CA SER A 121 -2.28 -5.83 20.44
C SER A 121 -2.12 -6.29 18.99
N ASP A 122 -2.51 -7.53 18.67
CA ASP A 122 -2.42 -8.10 17.32
C ASP A 122 -3.26 -7.33 16.28
N LEU A 123 -4.24 -6.53 16.72
CA LEU A 123 -5.04 -5.68 15.84
C LEU A 123 -4.22 -4.55 15.20
N ALA A 124 -3.07 -4.19 15.78
CA ALA A 124 -2.16 -3.17 15.24
C ALA A 124 -1.36 -3.64 14.02
N ILE A 125 -1.52 -4.90 13.58
CA ILE A 125 -0.81 -5.49 12.44
C ILE A 125 -1.83 -5.93 11.40
N HIS A 126 -1.55 -5.63 10.13
CA HIS A 126 -2.40 -6.03 9.01
C HIS A 126 -1.59 -6.68 7.88
N ARG A 127 -2.13 -7.76 7.29
CA ARG A 127 -1.44 -8.52 6.25
C ARG A 127 -1.29 -7.74 4.94
N ARG A 128 -2.24 -6.86 4.64
CA ARG A 128 -2.25 -6.01 3.44
C ARG A 128 -2.05 -4.55 3.86
N CYS A 129 -0.83 -4.24 4.31
CA CYS A 129 -0.41 -2.91 4.69
C CYS A 129 0.55 -2.33 3.63
N GLY A 130 0.49 -1.02 3.39
CA GLY A 130 1.43 -0.32 2.51
C GLY A 130 2.90 -0.49 2.93
N THR A 131 3.17 -0.59 4.24
CA THR A 131 4.51 -0.91 4.77
C THR A 131 5.01 -2.26 4.26
N SER A 132 4.17 -3.30 4.23
CA SER A 132 4.58 -4.63 3.72
C SER A 132 4.93 -4.60 2.24
N LEU A 133 4.18 -3.84 1.44
CA LEU A 133 4.48 -3.65 0.02
C LEU A 133 5.79 -2.87 -0.17
N THR A 134 5.99 -1.84 0.65
CA THR A 134 7.21 -1.02 0.63
C THR A 134 8.45 -1.86 0.99
N VAL A 135 8.33 -2.72 2.00
CA VAL A 135 9.36 -3.70 2.37
C VAL A 135 9.61 -4.69 1.22
N ALA A 136 8.56 -5.18 0.54
CA ALA A 136 8.72 -6.07 -0.61
C ALA A 136 9.49 -5.40 -1.76
N ASN A 137 9.17 -4.13 -2.06
CA ASN A 137 9.89 -3.36 -3.07
C ASN A 137 11.35 -3.14 -2.70
N PHE A 138 11.64 -2.87 -1.43
CA PHE A 138 13.01 -2.72 -0.94
C PHE A 138 13.81 -4.03 -1.04
N VAL A 139 13.24 -5.15 -0.58
CA VAL A 139 13.89 -6.47 -0.71
C VAL A 139 14.11 -6.83 -2.17
N SER A 140 13.13 -6.56 -3.04
CA SER A 140 13.26 -6.78 -4.49
C SER A 140 14.39 -5.94 -5.08
N ALA A 141 14.49 -4.66 -4.71
CA ALA A 141 15.57 -3.77 -5.12
C ALA A 141 16.94 -4.30 -4.70
N VAL A 142 17.10 -4.72 -3.44
CA VAL A 142 18.35 -5.30 -2.93
C VAL A 142 18.74 -6.56 -3.71
N ILE A 143 17.81 -7.52 -3.86
CA ILE A 143 18.08 -8.77 -4.57
C ILE A 143 18.43 -8.50 -6.03
N PHE A 144 17.69 -7.62 -6.70
CA PHE A 144 17.95 -7.27 -8.09
C PHE A 144 19.32 -6.63 -8.26
N LEU A 145 19.69 -5.67 -7.41
CA LEU A 145 21.00 -5.01 -7.49
C LEU A 145 22.14 -5.98 -7.20
N LEU A 146 21.96 -6.94 -6.28
CA LEU A 146 22.93 -8.02 -6.05
C LEU A 146 23.10 -8.91 -7.29
N LEU A 147 22.00 -9.34 -7.92
CA LEU A 147 22.03 -10.12 -9.15
C LEU A 147 22.66 -9.34 -10.30
N LEU A 148 22.33 -8.06 -10.44
CA LEU A 148 22.89 -7.17 -11.44
C LEU A 148 24.41 -7.00 -11.24
N PHE A 149 24.85 -6.75 -10.01
CA PHE A 149 26.28 -6.58 -9.70
C PHE A 149 27.08 -7.86 -9.95
N TYR A 150 26.51 -9.02 -9.58
CA TYR A 150 27.17 -10.32 -9.74
C TYR A 150 27.22 -10.78 -11.20
N THR A 151 26.17 -10.52 -11.98
CA THR A 151 26.03 -11.05 -13.35
C THR A 151 26.40 -10.04 -14.43
N GLY A 152 26.32 -8.74 -14.15
CA GLY A 152 26.50 -7.66 -15.11
C GLY A 152 25.33 -7.46 -16.09
N TYR A 153 24.23 -8.21 -15.95
CA TYR A 153 23.14 -8.21 -16.93
C TYR A 153 21.87 -7.53 -16.42
N PHE A 154 21.43 -6.51 -17.16
CA PHE A 154 20.10 -5.90 -17.01
C PHE A 154 19.04 -6.74 -17.72
N SER A 155 18.54 -7.80 -17.07
CA SER A 155 17.57 -8.73 -17.68
C SER A 155 16.22 -8.72 -16.97
N LEU A 156 15.13 -8.79 -17.75
CA LEU A 156 13.77 -9.02 -17.24
C LEU A 156 13.69 -10.29 -16.39
N PHE A 157 14.47 -11.30 -16.71
CA PHE A 157 14.54 -12.54 -15.93
C PHE A 157 14.96 -12.28 -14.49
N TYR A 158 16.02 -11.50 -14.27
CA TYR A 158 16.51 -11.19 -12.92
C TYR A 158 15.54 -10.29 -12.13
N ILE A 159 14.81 -9.41 -12.82
CA ILE A 159 13.76 -8.59 -12.20
C ILE A 159 12.62 -9.49 -11.68
N ILE A 160 12.12 -10.39 -12.54
CA ILE A 160 11.05 -11.32 -12.17
C ILE A 160 11.50 -12.22 -11.01
N MET A 161 12.72 -12.75 -11.08
CA MET A 161 13.30 -13.55 -9.98
C MET A 161 13.39 -12.74 -8.68
N ALA A 162 13.89 -11.51 -8.72
CA ALA A 162 13.98 -10.65 -7.55
C ALA A 162 12.61 -10.35 -6.94
N ILE A 163 11.59 -10.08 -7.76
CA ILE A 163 10.21 -9.85 -7.30
C ILE A 163 9.64 -11.11 -6.65
N ILE A 164 9.81 -12.30 -7.27
CA ILE A 164 9.29 -13.56 -6.72
C ILE A 164 9.93 -13.85 -5.36
N ILE A 165 11.25 -13.80 -5.26
CA ILE A 165 11.97 -14.05 -4.01
C ILE A 165 11.56 -13.01 -2.96
N ALA A 166 11.49 -11.73 -3.33
CA ALA A 166 11.08 -10.68 -2.43
C ALA A 166 9.67 -10.89 -1.88
N ASN A 167 8.69 -11.30 -2.69
CA ASN A 167 7.33 -11.53 -2.21
C ASN A 167 7.23 -12.69 -1.19
N ILE A 168 8.12 -13.69 -1.30
CA ILE A 168 8.20 -14.78 -0.32
C ILE A 168 8.77 -14.26 1.01
N VAL A 169 9.86 -13.49 0.96
CA VAL A 169 10.57 -12.99 2.16
C VAL A 169 9.85 -11.81 2.81
N ALA A 170 9.20 -10.95 2.03
CA ALA A 170 8.65 -9.69 2.50
C ALA A 170 7.40 -9.84 3.35
N LYS A 171 6.68 -10.96 3.25
CA LYS A 171 5.49 -11.19 4.08
C LYS A 171 5.83 -11.27 5.58
N PRO A 172 6.72 -12.16 6.05
CA PRO A 172 7.14 -12.17 7.44
C PRO A 172 7.91 -10.90 7.83
N LEU A 173 8.78 -10.39 6.95
CA LEU A 173 9.58 -9.19 7.23
C LEU A 173 8.71 -7.93 7.38
N GLY A 174 7.69 -7.77 6.53
CA GLY A 174 6.75 -6.65 6.58
C GLY A 174 5.93 -6.64 7.87
N MET A 175 5.48 -7.80 8.34
CA MET A 175 4.79 -7.91 9.64
C MET A 175 5.72 -7.55 10.80
N PHE A 176 6.99 -7.99 10.75
CA PHE A 176 8.00 -7.60 11.71
C PHE A 176 8.23 -6.08 11.72
N VAL A 177 8.42 -5.47 10.54
CA VAL A 177 8.61 -4.02 10.42
C VAL A 177 7.39 -3.26 10.95
N GLN A 178 6.18 -3.75 10.69
CA GLN A 178 4.97 -3.17 11.26
C GLN A 178 4.99 -3.18 12.79
N GLN A 179 5.15 -4.36 13.38
CA GLN A 179 5.06 -4.57 14.82
C GLN A 179 6.06 -3.73 15.61
N TYR A 180 7.30 -3.61 15.12
CA TYR A 180 8.39 -3.00 15.88
C TYR A 180 8.66 -1.54 15.48
N PHE A 181 8.33 -1.13 14.26
CA PHE A 181 8.71 0.19 13.76
C PHE A 181 7.50 1.04 13.34
N THR A 182 6.57 0.51 12.54
CA THR A 182 5.57 1.40 11.91
C THR A 182 4.24 1.50 12.64
N THR A 183 3.93 0.58 13.57
CA THR A 183 2.71 0.62 14.37
C THR A 183 3.00 0.49 15.87
N THR A 184 1.99 0.79 16.69
CA THR A 184 1.98 0.47 18.12
C THR A 184 0.54 0.15 18.56
N SER A 185 0.41 -0.71 19.57
CA SER A 185 -0.87 -0.98 20.23
C SER A 185 -1.19 -0.03 21.39
N ASP A 186 -0.20 0.77 21.81
CA ASP A 186 -0.37 1.75 22.88
C ASP A 186 -1.11 3.00 22.38
N VAL A 187 -2.44 2.95 22.45
CA VAL A 187 -3.38 4.01 22.03
C VAL A 187 -4.18 4.56 23.20
N GLY A 188 -3.66 4.44 24.42
CA GLY A 188 -4.35 4.85 25.65
C GLY A 188 -4.78 6.32 25.65
N ASP A 189 -3.95 7.18 25.08
CA ASP A 189 -4.13 8.62 24.94
C ASP A 189 -4.83 9.05 23.64
N ILE A 190 -5.25 8.14 22.76
CA ILE A 190 -5.92 8.50 21.51
C ILE A 190 -7.45 8.53 21.68
N GLN A 191 -8.09 9.55 21.14
CA GLN A 191 -9.54 9.64 21.04
C GLN A 191 -9.98 9.82 19.59
N ILE A 192 -11.05 9.10 19.21
CA ILE A 192 -11.73 9.31 17.93
C ILE A 192 -12.71 10.45 18.08
N VAL A 193 -12.51 11.48 17.26
CA VAL A 193 -13.34 12.70 17.24
C VAL A 193 -14.59 12.45 16.39
N ARG A 194 -14.40 12.09 15.11
CA ARG A 194 -15.47 11.88 14.13
C ARG A 194 -14.91 11.17 12.89
N ALA A 195 -15.78 10.54 12.09
CA ALA A 195 -15.46 10.16 10.72
C ALA A 195 -16.21 11.05 9.71
N GLU A 196 -15.60 11.32 8.56
CA GLU A 196 -16.25 12.06 7.47
C GLU A 196 -15.88 11.51 6.10
N TYR A 197 -16.79 11.68 5.14
CA TYR A 197 -16.46 11.48 3.73
C TYR A 197 -15.51 12.59 3.29
N VAL A 198 -14.44 12.20 2.60
CA VAL A 198 -13.55 13.17 1.96
C VAL A 198 -14.04 13.37 0.53
N ASN A 199 -14.63 14.54 0.29
CA ASN A 199 -15.08 14.93 -1.05
C ASN A 199 -13.88 14.98 -1.99
N MET A 200 -13.90 14.16 -3.03
CA MET A 200 -13.11 14.38 -4.24
C MET A 200 -14.10 14.84 -5.31
N ASP A 201 -13.78 15.92 -6.01
CA ASP A 201 -14.52 16.31 -7.20
C ASP A 201 -14.62 15.09 -8.14
N ASN A 202 -15.85 14.65 -8.40
CA ASN A 202 -16.21 13.40 -9.09
C ASN A 202 -15.88 13.42 -10.60
N PHE A 203 -14.63 13.72 -10.98
CA PHE A 203 -14.23 13.67 -12.39
C PHE A 203 -13.91 12.25 -12.85
N TRP A 204 -13.54 11.37 -11.91
CA TRP A 204 -13.23 9.96 -12.16
C TRP A 204 -13.80 9.10 -11.04
N ASN A 205 -14.24 7.89 -11.36
CA ASN A 205 -14.88 6.90 -10.47
C ASN A 205 -13.90 6.39 -9.37
N GLN A 206 -13.37 7.29 -8.54
CA GLN A 206 -12.41 6.97 -7.50
C GLN A 206 -13.09 6.24 -6.35
N PRO A 207 -12.38 5.32 -5.67
CA PRO A 207 -12.92 4.63 -4.51
C PRO A 207 -13.26 5.65 -3.40
N VAL A 208 -14.38 5.43 -2.73
CA VAL A 208 -14.84 6.24 -1.58
C VAL A 208 -13.73 6.26 -0.51
N LYS A 209 -13.45 7.46 -0.01
CA LYS A 209 -12.47 7.71 1.06
C LYS A 209 -13.18 8.31 2.27
N ILE A 210 -13.03 7.64 3.41
CA ILE A 210 -13.52 8.12 4.70
C ILE A 210 -12.32 8.44 5.57
N PHE A 211 -12.28 9.64 6.14
CA PHE A 211 -11.22 10.03 7.07
C PHE A 211 -11.75 10.00 8.50
N VAL A 212 -11.03 9.30 9.38
CA VAL A 212 -11.30 9.21 10.82
C VAL A 212 -10.36 10.15 11.54
N HIS A 213 -10.92 11.20 12.13
CA HIS A 213 -10.17 12.19 12.90
C HIS A 213 -9.83 11.65 14.28
N THR A 214 -8.57 11.77 14.66
CA THR A 214 -8.08 11.44 16.00
C THR A 214 -7.48 12.65 16.69
N ARG A 215 -7.48 12.62 18.02
CA ARG A 215 -6.81 13.61 18.87
C ARG A 215 -6.13 12.88 20.01
N GLN A 216 -4.94 13.36 20.37
CA GLN A 216 -4.26 12.93 21.59
C GLN A 216 -4.82 13.69 22.79
N ILE A 217 -5.27 12.97 23.81
CA ILE A 217 -5.68 13.54 25.09
C ILE A 217 -4.43 13.58 25.99
N PRO A 218 -4.11 14.72 26.63
CA PRO A 218 -3.04 14.74 27.62
C PRO A 218 -3.36 13.76 28.75
N TYR A 219 -2.37 12.95 29.16
CA TYR A 219 -2.49 12.11 30.36
C TYR A 219 -2.75 13.03 31.56
N ILE A 220 -3.95 12.93 32.14
CA ILE A 220 -4.22 13.46 33.46
C ILE A 220 -3.79 12.35 34.42
N ASN A 221 -2.61 12.49 35.01
CA ASN A 221 -2.13 11.60 36.08
C ASN A 221 -3.04 11.69 37.30
#